data_AF-A0A5F8HEQ4-F1
#
_entry.id   AF-A0A5F8HEQ4-F1
#
_cell.length_a   1.000
_cell.length_b   1.000
_cell.length_c   1.000
_cell.angle_alpha   90.00
_cell.angle_beta   90.00
_cell.angle_gamma   90.00
#
_symmetry.space_group_name_H-M   'P 1'
#
loop_
_entity.id
_entity.type
_entity.pdbx_description
1 polymer ?
#
loop_
_entity_poly.entity_id
_entity_poly.type
_entity_poly.pdbx_seq_one_letter_code
_entity_poly.pdbx_strand_id
1 'polypeptide(L)'
;MAMAAPLTLHLLLALLLGSSGPSRAEPERDSLREELVLTPLPSGDVSATFQFRTRWDSELQHEGVSHYRLFPKSLGQLISKYSVQELHLSLTQGFWRTRFWGQPFLQAPAGAELWVWFQDSVVDVDKSWKELSNILSGIFCASLNFIDSTNTVIPTASFKPLGLANGTNHHFLRYAVLPREVVCTENLTPWKKLLPCSSKAGLSVLLKAERLFHTSYHSQAVHIRPVCRDSHCTSISWELRQTLTVVFDAYTTGQGKKDWSLFRMFSRTITEACPLASQSHVYVDISKNSQDNVTLEVSPPPKSTYQAVVLGVRRTYAVYDLLNPATFSGSRSLNLQLRWKQQQDSGYIHYQPAQDRLRPHLLEMLIQLPANSVTKVSIQFERALLKWTEYTPDPNHGFYVSPSVLSALVPNLVGTKPTNWEESPLFSTMFPISDSSSHFVRLYTEPLLVNLPTPDFSMPYNVICLTCTVVAVCYGSFYNLLTRTFHLEEPKRSRLVRWLANIIRRIRGVPPL
;
A
#
# COMPACT_ATOMS: atom_id res chain seq x y z
N MET A 1 -81.08 27.79 53.15
CA MET A 1 -80.07 26.72 52.91
C MET A 1 -79.85 26.64 51.41
N ALA A 2 -78.88 27.37 50.88
CA ALA A 2 -78.58 27.40 49.45
C ALA A 2 -77.23 26.72 49.23
N MET A 3 -77.25 25.58 48.54
CA MET A 3 -76.07 24.87 48.08
C MET A 3 -75.50 25.58 46.85
N ALA A 4 -74.18 25.78 46.87
CA ALA A 4 -73.39 26.22 45.74
C ALA A 4 -73.21 25.07 44.72
N ALA A 5 -73.28 25.38 43.42
CA ALA A 5 -72.84 24.52 42.33
C ALA A 5 -71.99 25.34 41.33
N PRO A 6 -70.88 24.80 40.79
CA PRO A 6 -69.84 25.57 40.14
C PRO A 6 -70.05 25.66 38.62
N LEU A 7 -70.08 26.88 38.08
CA LEU A 7 -70.30 27.17 36.65
C LEU A 7 -69.03 27.71 35.95
N THR A 8 -67.84 27.49 36.52
CA THR A 8 -66.61 28.21 36.11
C THR A 8 -65.46 27.32 35.61
N LEU A 9 -65.73 26.10 35.13
CA LEU A 9 -64.66 25.24 34.57
C LEU A 9 -64.75 25.01 33.05
N HIS A 10 -65.93 25.15 32.43
CA HIS A 10 -66.10 24.86 31.00
C HIS A 10 -65.74 26.03 30.06
N LEU A 11 -65.77 27.28 30.53
CA LEU A 11 -65.36 28.42 29.71
C LEU A 11 -63.83 28.59 29.61
N LEU A 12 -63.08 28.09 30.61
CA LEU A 12 -61.61 28.17 30.62
C LEU A 12 -60.95 27.11 29.74
N LEU A 13 -61.63 25.99 29.48
CA LEU A 13 -61.11 24.92 28.63
C LEU A 13 -61.24 25.22 27.12
N ALA A 14 -62.19 26.08 26.74
CA ALA A 14 -62.39 26.49 25.34
C ALA A 14 -61.39 27.58 24.89
N LEU A 15 -60.80 28.33 25.83
CA LEU A 15 -59.75 29.33 25.55
C LEU A 15 -58.32 28.74 25.53
N LEU A 16 -58.14 27.50 25.98
CA LEU A 16 -56.86 26.78 25.91
C LEU A 16 -56.70 25.93 24.64
N LEU A 17 -57.77 25.77 23.84
CA LEU A 17 -57.70 25.22 22.48
C LEU A 17 -57.50 26.35 21.46
N GLY A 18 -56.46 27.15 21.71
CA GLY A 18 -55.92 28.06 20.71
C GLY A 18 -55.39 27.25 19.53
N SER A 19 -55.90 27.58 18.35
CA SER A 19 -55.51 27.04 17.05
C SER A 19 -54.00 26.82 16.91
N SER A 20 -53.55 25.56 17.01
CA SER A 20 -52.27 25.14 16.46
C SER A 20 -52.39 25.11 14.93
N GLY A 21 -52.23 26.29 14.31
CA GLY A 21 -51.84 26.33 12.91
C GLY A 21 -50.55 25.51 12.72
N PRO A 22 -50.29 24.96 11.52
CA PRO A 22 -49.05 24.24 11.28
C PRO A 22 -47.90 25.19 11.59
N SER A 23 -47.20 24.94 12.69
CA SER A 23 -45.91 25.54 12.95
C SER A 23 -45.03 25.10 11.78
N ARG A 24 -44.79 26.04 10.84
CA ARG A 24 -43.64 25.94 9.94
C ARG A 24 -42.45 25.76 10.87
N ALA A 25 -41.93 24.54 10.96
CA ALA A 25 -40.68 24.28 11.66
C ALA A 25 -39.66 25.29 11.10
N GLU A 26 -39.04 26.09 11.98
CA GLU A 26 -37.88 26.88 11.59
C GLU A 26 -36.90 25.93 10.87
N PRO A 27 -36.32 26.33 9.72
CA PRO A 27 -35.32 25.51 9.06
C PRO A 27 -34.22 25.15 10.06
N GLU A 28 -33.77 23.89 10.05
CA GLU A 28 -32.72 23.45 10.97
C GLU A 28 -31.47 24.33 10.80
N ARG A 29 -31.09 25.05 11.86
CA ARG A 29 -29.95 25.99 11.85
C ARG A 29 -28.59 25.31 11.59
N ASP A 30 -28.47 24.04 11.94
CA ASP A 30 -27.26 23.26 11.72
C ASP A 30 -27.60 22.04 10.88
N SER A 31 -26.74 21.68 9.92
CA SER A 31 -26.93 20.46 9.12
C SER A 31 -25.64 19.67 9.02
N LEU A 32 -25.73 18.35 9.20
CA LEU A 32 -24.65 17.41 8.94
C LEU A 32 -24.94 16.64 7.65
N ARG A 33 -23.95 16.51 6.78
CA ARG A 33 -23.98 15.62 5.61
C ARG A 33 -22.78 14.70 5.65
N GLU A 34 -23.00 13.41 5.43
CA GLU A 34 -21.96 12.41 5.37
C GLU A 34 -22.00 11.67 4.02
N GLU A 35 -20.83 11.50 3.42
CA GLU A 35 -20.67 10.80 2.15
C GLU A 35 -19.42 9.92 2.15
N LEU A 36 -19.53 8.74 1.56
CA LEU A 36 -18.42 7.84 1.28
C LEU A 36 -18.38 7.56 -0.22
N VAL A 37 -17.27 7.89 -0.87
CA VAL A 37 -17.04 7.60 -2.29
C VAL A 37 -16.02 6.48 -2.40
N LEU A 38 -16.45 5.33 -2.93
CA LEU A 38 -15.60 4.21 -3.30
C LEU A 38 -15.26 4.30 -4.79
N THR A 39 -13.97 4.42 -5.10
CA THR A 39 -13.48 4.58 -6.47
C THR A 39 -12.49 3.47 -6.78
N PRO A 40 -12.84 2.53 -7.69
CA PRO A 40 -11.88 1.68 -8.38
C PRO A 40 -10.80 2.52 -9.07
N LEU A 41 -9.53 2.24 -8.78
CA LEU A 41 -8.41 2.94 -9.39
C LEU A 41 -7.88 2.16 -10.61
N PRO A 42 -7.25 2.81 -11.59
CA PRO A 42 -6.68 2.14 -12.76
C PRO A 42 -5.64 1.05 -12.42
N SER A 43 -4.93 1.19 -11.30
CA SER A 43 -4.00 0.17 -10.79
C SER A 43 -4.67 -1.12 -10.33
N GLY A 44 -5.99 -1.13 -10.14
CA GLY A 44 -6.74 -2.22 -9.49
C GLY A 44 -6.95 -2.01 -7.99
N ASP A 45 -6.30 -1.01 -7.40
CA ASP A 45 -6.53 -0.58 -6.01
C ASP A 45 -7.93 0.04 -5.84
N VAL A 46 -8.38 0.18 -4.61
CA VAL A 46 -9.65 0.87 -4.30
C VAL A 46 -9.40 2.04 -3.38
N SER A 47 -9.77 3.25 -3.83
CA SER A 47 -9.81 4.43 -2.98
C SER A 47 -11.15 4.52 -2.26
N ALA A 48 -11.10 4.82 -0.97
CA ALA A 48 -12.25 5.20 -0.19
C ALA A 48 -12.05 6.62 0.35
N THR A 49 -12.92 7.54 -0.08
CA THR A 49 -12.91 8.94 0.36
C THR A 49 -14.17 9.23 1.17
N PHE A 50 -13.99 9.47 2.46
CA PHE A 50 -15.01 9.92 3.37
C PHE A 50 -15.01 11.43 3.42
N GLN A 51 -16.20 12.02 3.44
CA GLN A 51 -16.38 13.44 3.61
C GLN A 51 -17.58 13.72 4.52
N PHE A 52 -17.34 14.50 5.57
CA PHE A 52 -18.35 14.96 6.50
C PHE A 52 -18.38 16.48 6.44
N ARG A 53 -19.56 17.05 6.22
CA ARG A 53 -19.77 18.49 6.19
C ARG A 53 -20.76 18.87 7.26
N THR A 54 -20.30 19.66 8.22
CA THR A 54 -21.14 20.26 9.25
C THR A 54 -21.26 21.75 8.96
N ARG A 55 -22.48 22.20 8.66
CA ARG A 55 -22.81 23.61 8.49
C ARG A 55 -23.36 24.15 9.80
N TRP A 56 -22.85 25.31 10.21
CA TRP A 56 -23.25 26.04 11.42
C TRP A 56 -23.72 27.44 11.04
N ASP A 57 -25.03 27.68 11.17
CA ASP A 57 -25.65 28.97 10.86
C ASP A 57 -25.62 29.86 12.11
N SER A 58 -24.44 30.42 12.40
CA SER A 58 -24.24 31.37 13.49
C SER A 58 -23.52 32.62 13.02
N GLU A 59 -24.02 33.77 13.48
CA GLU A 59 -23.37 35.06 13.31
C GLU A 59 -22.36 35.26 14.45
N LEU A 60 -21.08 35.00 14.16
CA LEU A 60 -19.97 35.20 15.10
C LEU A 60 -19.83 36.65 15.62
N GLN A 61 -20.57 37.60 15.04
CA GLN A 61 -20.51 39.03 15.33
C GLN A 61 -21.37 39.47 16.53
N HIS A 62 -22.16 38.58 17.13
CA HIS A 62 -22.90 38.91 18.35
C HIS A 62 -22.19 38.35 19.57
N GLU A 63 -21.81 39.24 20.49
CA GLU A 63 -21.18 38.99 21.80
C GLU A 63 -22.10 38.22 22.77
N GLY A 64 -22.56 37.04 22.35
CA GLY A 64 -23.44 36.16 23.11
C GLY A 64 -22.91 34.75 23.24
N VAL A 65 -23.43 34.00 24.21
CA VAL A 65 -23.18 32.56 24.36
C VAL A 65 -23.72 31.83 23.14
N SER A 66 -22.85 31.46 22.21
CA SER A 66 -23.23 30.70 21.03
C SER A 66 -23.51 29.24 21.40
N HIS A 67 -24.74 28.78 21.21
CA HIS A 67 -25.08 27.36 21.37
C HIS A 67 -24.55 26.55 20.19
N TYR A 68 -23.78 25.51 20.49
CA TYR A 68 -23.24 24.56 19.51
C TYR A 68 -24.13 23.30 19.51
N ARG A 69 -24.84 23.02 18.42
CA ARG A 69 -25.66 21.79 18.28
C ARG A 69 -24.86 20.69 17.59
N LEU A 70 -24.45 20.91 16.33
CA LEU A 70 -23.67 19.92 15.57
C LEU A 70 -22.20 20.30 15.44
N PHE A 71 -21.89 21.60 15.44
CA PHE A 71 -20.51 22.07 15.30
C PHE A 71 -19.69 21.84 16.59
N PRO A 72 -18.44 21.35 16.53
CA PRO A 72 -17.62 21.13 17.71
C PRO A 72 -17.30 22.42 18.46
N LYS A 73 -17.72 22.50 19.73
CA LYS A 73 -17.45 23.65 20.61
C LYS A 73 -15.97 24.04 20.67
N SER A 74 -15.07 23.06 20.73
CA SER A 74 -13.62 23.30 20.81
C SER A 74 -13.08 24.09 19.61
N LEU A 75 -13.56 23.77 18.40
CA LEU A 75 -13.19 24.48 17.18
C LEU A 75 -13.89 25.83 17.09
N GLY A 76 -15.16 25.92 17.48
CA GLY A 76 -15.92 27.16 17.44
C GLY A 76 -15.32 28.24 18.34
N GLN A 77 -14.96 27.87 19.57
CA GLN A 77 -14.27 28.75 20.51
C GLN A 77 -12.89 29.17 20.01
N LEU A 78 -12.17 28.27 19.33
CA LEU A 78 -10.85 28.56 18.76
C LEU A 78 -10.95 29.58 17.61
N ILE A 79 -11.92 29.42 16.71
CA ILE A 79 -12.13 30.34 15.58
C ILE A 79 -12.49 31.74 16.09
N SER A 80 -13.41 31.81 17.06
CA SER A 80 -13.85 33.08 17.66
C SER A 80 -12.71 33.76 18.44
N LYS A 81 -11.98 33.02 19.29
CA LYS A 81 -10.91 33.56 20.13
C LYS A 81 -9.75 34.12 19.32
N TYR A 82 -9.34 33.42 18.26
CA TYR A 82 -8.19 33.81 17.43
C TYR A 82 -8.58 34.59 16.17
N SER A 83 -9.87 34.98 16.04
CA SER A 83 -10.41 35.68 14.88
C SER A 83 -9.96 35.03 13.57
N VAL A 84 -10.12 33.71 13.49
CA VAL A 84 -9.73 32.93 12.31
C VAL A 84 -10.80 33.11 11.24
N GLN A 85 -10.37 33.39 10.02
CA GLN A 85 -11.24 33.44 8.85
C GLN A 85 -11.32 32.07 8.17
N GLU A 86 -10.19 31.41 7.91
CA GLU A 86 -10.14 30.07 7.33
C GLU A 86 -9.06 29.25 8.02
N LEU A 87 -9.31 27.95 8.23
CA LEU A 87 -8.36 27.03 8.84
C LEU A 87 -8.34 25.72 8.07
N HIS A 88 -7.14 25.30 7.67
CA HIS A 88 -6.95 24.09 6.91
C HIS A 88 -5.78 23.29 7.50
N LEU A 89 -6.11 22.10 8.01
CA LEU A 89 -5.15 21.16 8.55
C LEU A 89 -5.29 19.83 7.80
N SER A 90 -4.19 19.27 7.32
CA SER A 90 -4.15 17.89 6.83
C SER A 90 -2.98 17.13 7.43
N LEU A 91 -3.21 15.86 7.74
CA LEU A 91 -2.24 14.90 8.24
C LEU A 91 -2.25 13.71 7.28
N THR A 92 -1.12 13.48 6.60
CA THR A 92 -1.04 12.48 5.54
C THR A 92 0.16 11.56 5.75
N GLN A 93 -0.08 10.27 5.53
CA GLN A 93 0.93 9.24 5.42
C GLN A 93 0.92 8.66 4.00
N GLY A 94 2.10 8.62 3.40
CA GLY A 94 2.29 8.19 2.02
C GLY A 94 2.16 9.35 1.03
N PHE A 95 2.35 9.02 -0.25
CA PHE A 95 2.29 9.97 -1.36
C PHE A 95 1.21 9.51 -2.34
N TRP A 96 0.38 10.45 -2.81
CA TRP A 96 -0.62 10.14 -3.82
C TRP A 96 0.04 9.83 -5.17
N ARG A 97 -0.03 8.58 -5.61
CA ARG A 97 0.61 8.11 -6.84
C ARG A 97 -0.23 8.48 -8.07
N THR A 98 -0.24 9.75 -8.47
CA THR A 98 -1.08 10.28 -9.57
C THR A 98 -0.97 9.49 -10.86
N ARG A 99 0.22 8.95 -11.18
CA ARG A 99 0.44 8.11 -12.38
C ARG A 99 -0.39 6.81 -12.37
N PHE A 100 -0.62 6.22 -11.20
CA PHE A 100 -1.32 4.94 -11.04
C PHE A 100 -2.77 5.10 -10.59
N TRP A 101 -3.04 6.13 -9.79
CA TRP A 101 -4.34 6.38 -9.15
C TRP A 101 -5.15 7.48 -9.83
N GLY A 102 -4.56 8.22 -10.79
CA GLY A 102 -5.17 9.40 -11.39
C GLY A 102 -5.16 10.60 -10.45
N GLN A 103 -5.93 11.63 -10.80
CA GLN A 103 -6.00 12.87 -10.01
C GLN A 103 -6.92 12.68 -8.77
N PRO A 104 -6.47 13.03 -7.55
CA PRO A 104 -7.30 12.91 -6.35
C PRO A 104 -8.36 14.01 -6.27
N PHE A 105 -9.42 13.77 -5.49
CA PHE A 105 -10.44 14.78 -5.17
C PHE A 105 -9.88 15.95 -4.35
N LEU A 106 -9.01 15.63 -3.39
CA LEU A 106 -8.30 16.59 -2.55
C LEU A 106 -6.84 16.18 -2.48
N GLN A 107 -5.94 17.13 -2.77
CA GLN A 107 -4.51 16.94 -2.60
C GLN A 107 -4.11 17.34 -1.18
N ALA A 108 -3.19 16.58 -0.61
CA ALA A 108 -2.51 16.91 0.64
C ALA A 108 -1.05 16.44 0.53
N PRO A 109 -0.08 17.21 1.06
CA PRO A 109 1.31 16.79 1.12
C PRO A 109 1.49 15.71 2.18
N ALA A 110 2.61 14.97 2.12
CA ALA A 110 3.00 14.05 3.17
C ALA A 110 3.41 14.80 4.44
N GLY A 111 3.03 14.28 5.60
CA GLY A 111 3.20 14.93 6.90
C GLY A 111 2.02 15.82 7.27
N ALA A 112 2.27 16.81 8.14
CA ALA A 112 1.28 17.78 8.55
C ALA A 112 1.40 19.05 7.71
N GLU A 113 0.28 19.54 7.17
CA GLU A 113 0.17 20.85 6.54
C GLU A 113 -0.87 21.66 7.31
N LEU A 114 -0.50 22.87 7.71
CA LEU A 114 -1.37 23.81 8.38
C LEU A 114 -1.29 25.15 7.67
N TRP A 115 -2.44 25.67 7.25
CA TRP A 115 -2.54 27.05 6.82
C TRP A 115 -3.82 27.70 7.27
N VAL A 116 -3.70 28.98 7.61
CA VAL A 116 -4.74 29.75 8.28
C VAL A 116 -4.77 31.15 7.70
N TRP A 117 -5.97 31.62 7.38
CA TRP A 117 -6.25 33.03 7.16
C TRP A 117 -6.86 33.62 8.42
N PHE A 118 -6.27 34.70 8.92
CA PHE A 118 -6.82 35.49 10.01
C PHE A 118 -7.74 36.59 9.47
N GLN A 119 -8.67 37.06 10.30
CA GLN A 119 -9.46 38.25 10.00
C GLN A 119 -8.56 39.50 10.03
N ASP A 120 -8.99 40.53 9.31
CA ASP A 120 -8.32 41.83 9.22
C ASP A 120 -8.26 42.59 10.57
N SER A 121 -9.10 42.19 11.53
CA SER A 121 -9.13 42.69 12.90
C SER A 121 -7.92 42.29 13.76
N VAL A 122 -7.13 41.28 13.32
CA VAL A 122 -6.00 40.77 14.10
C VAL A 122 -4.78 41.68 13.98
N VAL A 123 -4.36 42.28 15.10
CA VAL A 123 -3.19 43.19 15.15
C VAL A 123 -1.87 42.42 15.05
N ASP A 124 -1.69 41.36 15.84
CA ASP A 124 -0.47 40.54 15.87
C ASP A 124 -0.78 39.11 15.39
N VAL A 125 -0.55 38.92 14.09
CA VAL A 125 -0.81 37.66 13.38
C VAL A 125 0.17 36.57 13.81
N ASP A 126 1.44 36.91 14.04
CA ASP A 126 2.48 35.92 14.37
C ASP A 126 2.30 35.36 15.78
N LYS A 127 1.90 36.21 16.74
CA LYS A 127 1.53 35.75 18.08
C LYS A 127 0.31 34.84 18.03
N SER A 128 -0.74 35.27 17.32
CA SER A 128 -1.99 34.49 17.18
C SER A 128 -1.72 33.14 16.51
N TRP A 129 -0.86 33.10 15.49
CA TRP A 129 -0.40 31.90 14.82
C TRP A 129 0.32 30.92 15.75
N LYS A 130 1.27 31.41 16.55
CA LYS A 130 2.00 30.57 17.50
C LYS A 130 1.10 30.00 18.59
N GLU A 131 0.16 30.78 19.12
CA GLU A 131 -0.79 30.30 20.11
C GLU A 131 -1.77 29.28 19.51
N LEU A 132 -2.24 29.56 18.30
CA LEU A 132 -3.14 28.68 17.55
C LEU A 132 -2.51 27.32 17.25
N SER A 133 -1.27 27.27 16.76
CA SER A 133 -0.58 26.02 16.45
C SER A 133 -0.39 25.14 17.70
N ASN A 134 -0.09 25.76 18.86
CA ASN A 134 0.02 25.07 20.14
C ASN A 134 -1.30 24.45 20.61
N ILE A 135 -2.43 25.15 20.42
CA ILE A 135 -3.74 24.60 20.80
C ILE A 135 -4.18 23.50 19.85
N LEU A 136 -3.95 23.66 18.54
CA LEU A 136 -4.27 22.65 17.55
C LEU A 136 -3.46 21.37 17.77
N SER A 137 -2.21 21.49 18.21
CA SER A 137 -1.38 20.35 18.63
C SER A 137 -2.09 19.50 19.69
N GLY A 138 -2.66 20.14 20.73
CA GLY A 138 -3.42 19.47 21.77
C GLY A 138 -4.75 18.88 21.29
N ILE A 139 -5.48 19.58 20.42
CA ILE A 139 -6.78 19.11 19.89
C ILE A 139 -6.59 17.88 19.00
N PHE A 140 -5.60 17.88 18.12
CA PHE A 140 -5.38 16.81 17.13
C PHE A 140 -4.36 15.76 17.57
N CYS A 141 -3.75 15.90 18.75
CA CYS A 141 -2.67 15.04 19.23
C CYS A 141 -1.51 14.94 18.23
N ALA A 142 -1.16 16.07 17.61
CA ALA A 142 -0.10 16.18 16.60
C ALA A 142 0.98 17.16 17.07
N SER A 143 2.21 17.04 16.59
CA SER A 143 3.33 17.88 16.99
C SER A 143 3.35 19.28 16.34
N LEU A 144 2.18 19.89 16.14
CA LEU A 144 2.03 21.22 15.51
C LEU A 144 2.67 22.35 16.33
N ASN A 145 3.01 22.10 17.60
CA ASN A 145 3.76 23.01 18.46
C ASN A 145 5.20 23.25 17.98
N PHE A 146 5.75 22.41 17.08
CA PHE A 146 7.02 22.68 16.41
C PHE A 146 6.92 23.69 15.26
N ILE A 147 5.72 24.23 14.98
CA ILE A 147 5.55 25.34 14.05
C ILE A 147 5.98 26.63 14.75
N ASP A 148 7.03 27.26 14.24
CA ASP A 148 7.63 28.49 14.75
C ASP A 148 7.96 29.45 13.60
N SER A 149 8.60 30.58 13.90
CA SER A 149 8.98 31.56 12.88
C SER A 149 9.99 31.03 11.85
N THR A 150 10.66 29.90 12.11
CA THR A 150 11.69 29.35 11.20
C THR A 150 11.09 28.50 10.08
N ASN A 151 9.90 27.93 10.27
CA ASN A 151 9.20 27.08 9.31
C ASN A 151 7.83 27.63 8.87
N THR A 152 7.52 28.87 9.26
CA THR A 152 6.32 29.59 8.86
C THR A 152 6.59 30.50 7.65
N VAL A 153 5.70 30.46 6.66
CA VAL A 153 5.82 31.21 5.41
C VAL A 153 4.51 31.94 5.09
N ILE A 154 4.62 33.02 4.31
CA ILE A 154 3.49 33.84 3.84
C ILE A 154 3.44 33.79 2.30
N PRO A 155 2.76 32.80 1.71
CA PRO A 155 2.70 32.69 0.25
C PRO A 155 1.75 33.73 -0.34
N THR A 156 2.19 34.46 -1.37
CA THR A 156 1.44 35.58 -1.95
C THR A 156 0.69 35.25 -3.25
N ALA A 157 0.99 34.12 -3.90
CA ALA A 157 0.41 33.77 -5.21
C ALA A 157 -0.28 32.40 -5.24
N SER A 158 0.27 31.40 -4.55
CA SER A 158 -0.19 30.00 -4.61
C SER A 158 -1.47 29.72 -3.83
N PHE A 159 -1.75 30.51 -2.78
CA PHE A 159 -2.91 30.33 -1.91
C PHE A 159 -3.92 31.45 -2.11
N LYS A 160 -5.19 31.04 -2.21
CA LYS A 160 -6.36 31.92 -2.24
C LYS A 160 -7.37 31.41 -1.23
N PRO A 161 -8.17 32.30 -0.61
CA PRO A 161 -9.26 31.89 0.25
C PRO A 161 -10.21 30.93 -0.48
N LEU A 162 -10.59 29.85 0.21
CA LEU A 162 -11.49 28.82 -0.34
C LEU A 162 -12.96 29.07 0.00
N GLY A 163 -13.24 29.94 0.96
CA GLY A 163 -14.55 30.42 1.36
C GLY A 163 -14.79 31.86 0.93
N LEU A 164 -15.74 32.51 1.62
CA LEU A 164 -16.04 33.92 1.43
C LEU A 164 -14.94 34.82 2.02
N ALA A 165 -14.33 35.64 1.18
CA ALA A 165 -13.33 36.62 1.62
C ALA A 165 -13.50 37.96 0.90
N ASN A 166 -13.56 39.04 1.67
CA ASN A 166 -13.58 40.42 1.19
C ASN A 166 -12.13 40.95 1.13
N GLY A 167 -11.36 40.48 0.15
CA GLY A 167 -9.98 40.90 -0.09
C GLY A 167 -8.94 39.79 0.08
N THR A 168 -7.79 39.97 -0.56
CA THR A 168 -6.68 38.98 -0.59
C THR A 168 -5.42 39.59 0.00
N ASN A 169 -5.50 40.17 1.21
CA ASN A 169 -4.29 40.63 1.87
C ASN A 169 -3.56 39.43 2.50
N HIS A 170 -2.55 38.91 1.79
CA HIS A 170 -1.75 37.78 2.24
C HIS A 170 -0.98 38.04 3.54
N HIS A 171 -0.91 39.28 4.05
CA HIS A 171 -0.39 39.55 5.39
C HIS A 171 -1.09 38.69 6.46
N PHE A 172 -2.39 38.41 6.31
CA PHE A 172 -3.15 37.61 7.27
C PHE A 172 -3.03 36.10 7.05
N LEU A 173 -2.24 35.66 6.07
CA LEU A 173 -2.02 34.25 5.79
C LEU A 173 -0.78 33.74 6.53
N ARG A 174 -0.90 32.57 7.16
CA ARG A 174 0.24 31.79 7.64
C ARG A 174 0.15 30.36 7.12
N TYR A 175 1.28 29.85 6.67
CA TYR A 175 1.43 28.51 6.11
C TYR A 175 2.66 27.83 6.72
N ALA A 176 2.52 26.59 7.15
CA ALA A 176 3.63 25.75 7.59
C ALA A 176 3.38 24.28 7.26
N VAL A 177 4.48 23.53 7.10
CA VAL A 177 4.46 22.09 6.87
C VAL A 177 5.47 21.41 7.78
N LEU A 178 5.08 20.29 8.36
CA LEU A 178 5.94 19.39 9.12
C LEU A 178 6.00 18.03 8.39
N PRO A 179 6.96 17.81 7.48
CA PRO A 179 7.01 16.59 6.66
C PRO A 179 7.20 15.30 7.47
N ARG A 180 7.77 15.41 8.67
CA ARG A 180 8.01 14.28 9.58
C ARG A 180 6.81 13.96 10.48
N GLU A 181 5.81 14.85 10.54
CA GLU A 181 4.59 14.66 11.33
C GLU A 181 3.56 13.90 10.49
N VAL A 182 3.79 12.60 10.28
CA VAL A 182 2.85 11.72 9.57
C VAL A 182 1.61 11.44 10.40
N VAL A 183 0.52 11.02 9.76
CA VAL A 183 -0.69 10.61 10.51
C VAL A 183 -0.38 9.39 11.40
N CYS A 184 -0.79 9.47 12.66
CA CYS A 184 -0.66 8.42 13.66
C CYS A 184 -2.05 8.00 14.18
N THR A 185 -2.13 6.81 14.79
CA THR A 185 -3.41 6.25 15.28
C THR A 185 -4.07 7.12 16.34
N GLU A 186 -3.26 7.86 17.09
CA GLU A 186 -3.66 8.80 18.14
C GLU A 186 -4.41 10.01 17.57
N ASN A 187 -4.14 10.41 16.32
CA ASN A 187 -4.83 11.54 15.68
C ASN A 187 -6.26 11.19 15.24
N LEU A 188 -6.56 9.92 14.97
CA LEU A 188 -7.87 9.50 14.47
C LEU A 188 -8.96 9.65 15.54
N THR A 189 -8.64 9.38 16.80
CA THR A 189 -9.58 9.46 17.92
C THR A 189 -10.12 10.89 18.14
N PRO A 190 -9.30 11.94 18.29
CA PRO A 190 -9.78 13.31 18.40
C PRO A 190 -10.48 13.78 17.12
N TRP A 191 -9.99 13.39 15.94
CA TRP A 191 -10.64 13.72 14.66
C TRP A 191 -12.08 13.18 14.60
N LYS A 192 -12.30 11.93 15.02
CA LYS A 192 -13.64 11.33 15.09
C LYS A 192 -14.52 11.94 16.18
N LYS A 193 -13.95 12.45 17.28
CA LYS A 193 -14.71 13.14 18.33
C LYS A 193 -15.35 14.44 17.86
N LEU A 194 -14.86 15.04 16.77
CA LEU A 194 -15.48 16.22 16.14
C LEU A 194 -16.77 15.88 15.39
N LEU A 195 -17.01 14.61 15.04
CA LEU A 195 -18.24 14.20 14.36
C LEU A 195 -19.39 14.07 15.37
N PRO A 196 -20.62 14.56 15.07
CA PRO A 196 -21.76 14.48 15.98
C PRO A 196 -22.11 13.05 16.44
N CYS A 197 -22.02 12.07 15.53
CA CYS A 197 -22.24 10.65 15.83
C CYS A 197 -20.97 9.91 16.28
N SER A 198 -19.85 10.62 16.40
CA SER A 198 -18.52 10.12 16.76
C SER A 198 -18.16 8.80 16.06
N SER A 199 -18.19 7.67 16.75
CA SER A 199 -17.95 6.32 16.19
C SER A 199 -19.11 5.35 16.44
N LYS A 200 -20.30 5.86 16.78
CA LYS A 200 -21.44 5.04 17.23
C LYS A 200 -22.39 4.68 16.10
N ALA A 201 -22.62 5.61 15.16
CA ALA A 201 -23.58 5.47 14.06
C ALA A 201 -23.08 6.17 12.79
N GLY A 202 -23.62 5.80 11.62
CA GLY A 202 -23.28 6.41 10.34
C GLY A 202 -21.97 5.89 9.74
N LEU A 203 -21.40 6.67 8.82
CA LEU A 203 -20.20 6.26 8.07
C LEU A 203 -18.94 6.20 8.95
N SER A 204 -18.94 6.93 10.06
CA SER A 204 -17.80 6.99 10.99
C SER A 204 -17.53 5.68 11.73
N VAL A 205 -18.48 4.73 11.72
CA VAL A 205 -18.33 3.36 12.26
C VAL A 205 -17.26 2.57 11.49
N LEU A 206 -17.07 2.86 10.20
CA LEU A 206 -16.04 2.23 9.36
C LEU A 206 -14.62 2.71 9.71
N LEU A 207 -14.48 3.81 10.44
CA LEU A 207 -13.18 4.43 10.69
C LEU A 207 -12.44 3.76 11.86
N LYS A 208 -11.88 2.56 11.61
CA LYS A 208 -11.05 1.81 12.56
C LYS A 208 -9.56 1.95 12.25
N ALA A 209 -8.76 2.31 13.25
CA ALA A 209 -7.32 2.50 13.10
C ALA A 209 -6.61 1.27 12.51
N GLU A 210 -6.86 0.07 13.06
CA GLU A 210 -6.19 -1.17 12.65
C GLU A 210 -6.15 -1.38 11.13
N ARG A 211 -7.26 -1.13 10.42
CA ARG A 211 -7.29 -1.29 8.95
C ARG A 211 -6.81 -0.06 8.19
N LEU A 212 -7.10 1.14 8.70
CA LEU A 212 -6.80 2.38 7.98
C LEU A 212 -5.29 2.68 7.90
N PHE A 213 -4.49 2.24 8.87
CA PHE A 213 -3.04 2.51 8.91
C PHE A 213 -2.18 1.44 8.20
N HIS A 214 -2.80 0.35 7.73
CA HIS A 214 -2.17 -0.64 6.85
C HIS A 214 -2.45 -0.39 5.35
N THR A 215 -2.93 0.81 5.01
CA THR A 215 -3.25 1.20 3.62
C THR A 215 -2.02 1.78 2.92
N SER A 216 -2.04 1.80 1.58
CA SER A 216 -0.95 2.37 0.78
C SER A 216 -0.87 3.90 0.85
N TYR A 217 -1.98 4.54 1.24
CA TYR A 217 -2.11 5.98 1.40
C TYR A 217 -3.21 6.25 2.43
N HIS A 218 -2.93 7.17 3.36
CA HIS A 218 -3.89 7.62 4.37
C HIS A 218 -3.76 9.13 4.52
N SER A 219 -4.85 9.87 4.32
CA SER A 219 -4.91 11.32 4.55
C SER A 219 -6.16 11.65 5.33
N GLN A 220 -6.02 12.34 6.45
CA GLN A 220 -7.14 12.93 7.18
C GLN A 220 -6.97 14.44 7.24
N ALA A 221 -8.04 15.19 7.03
CA ALA A 221 -8.00 16.64 7.02
C ALA A 221 -9.23 17.26 7.68
N VAL A 222 -9.06 18.48 8.15
CA VAL A 222 -10.08 19.34 8.73
C VAL A 222 -9.94 20.72 8.08
N HIS A 223 -11.03 21.16 7.46
CA HIS A 223 -11.10 22.46 6.81
C HIS A 223 -12.29 23.23 7.36
N ILE A 224 -12.06 24.50 7.66
CA ILE A 224 -13.08 25.41 8.19
C ILE A 224 -13.04 26.66 7.34
N ARG A 225 -14.19 27.04 6.80
CA ARG A 225 -14.32 28.24 5.96
C ARG A 225 -15.72 28.84 6.07
N PRO A 226 -15.86 30.15 5.80
CA PRO A 226 -17.16 30.80 5.68
C PRO A 226 -17.79 30.46 4.32
N VAL A 227 -19.10 30.19 4.33
CA VAL A 227 -19.92 29.88 3.15
C VAL A 227 -21.20 30.71 3.19
N CYS A 228 -21.83 30.90 2.02
CA CYS A 228 -23.11 31.59 1.97
C CYS A 228 -24.21 30.74 2.61
N ARG A 229 -24.99 31.34 3.50
CA ARG A 229 -26.20 30.71 4.06
C ARG A 229 -27.25 30.51 2.97
N ASP A 230 -27.44 31.55 2.16
CA ASP A 230 -28.46 31.68 1.12
C ASP A 230 -27.84 31.95 -0.25
N SER A 231 -28.61 31.73 -1.33
CA SER A 231 -28.17 31.94 -2.72
C SER A 231 -27.68 33.37 -3.00
N HIS A 232 -28.25 34.35 -2.29
CA HIS A 232 -27.88 35.77 -2.40
C HIS A 232 -26.73 36.19 -1.48
N CYS A 233 -26.16 35.26 -0.69
CA CYS A 233 -25.01 35.50 0.20
C CYS A 233 -25.18 36.71 1.15
N THR A 234 -26.41 37.01 1.57
CA THR A 234 -26.72 38.11 2.50
C THR A 234 -26.30 37.80 3.93
N SER A 235 -26.29 36.51 4.29
CA SER A 235 -25.84 36.02 5.59
C SER A 235 -24.78 34.93 5.41
N ILE A 236 -23.87 34.86 6.37
CA ILE A 236 -22.72 33.96 6.36
C ILE A 236 -22.97 32.81 7.33
N SER A 237 -22.49 31.64 6.96
CA SER A 237 -22.46 30.43 7.78
C SER A 237 -21.08 29.81 7.74
N TRP A 238 -20.78 28.92 8.69
CA TRP A 238 -19.50 28.24 8.78
C TRP A 238 -19.62 26.79 8.32
N GLU A 239 -18.72 26.35 7.44
CA GLU A 239 -18.62 24.95 7.00
C GLU A 239 -17.38 24.32 7.64
N LEU A 240 -17.59 23.31 8.49
CA LEU A 240 -16.56 22.35 8.90
C LEU A 240 -16.60 21.16 7.95
N ARG A 241 -15.56 21.00 7.15
CA ARG A 241 -15.36 19.87 6.24
C ARG A 241 -14.26 18.97 6.77
N GLN A 242 -14.64 17.78 7.19
CA GLN A 242 -13.72 16.73 7.61
C GLN A 242 -13.61 15.69 6.50
N THR A 243 -12.40 15.40 6.04
CA THR A 243 -12.17 14.42 4.96
C THR A 243 -11.17 13.36 5.38
N LEU A 244 -11.43 12.11 5.00
CA LEU A 244 -10.51 11.01 5.19
C LEU A 244 -10.42 10.19 3.91
N THR A 245 -9.24 10.10 3.33
CA THR A 245 -8.99 9.36 2.09
C THR A 245 -7.99 8.24 2.37
N VAL A 246 -8.36 7.02 2.00
CA VAL A 246 -7.48 5.86 2.08
C VAL A 246 -7.45 5.09 0.76
N VAL A 247 -6.32 4.40 0.49
CA VAL A 247 -6.17 3.53 -0.69
C VAL A 247 -5.80 2.12 -0.27
N PHE A 248 -6.70 1.17 -0.58
CA PHE A 248 -6.52 -0.25 -0.30
C PHE A 248 -5.87 -0.96 -1.49
N ASP A 249 -4.82 -1.73 -1.21
CA ASP A 249 -4.03 -2.45 -2.21
C ASP A 249 -4.69 -3.76 -2.65
N ALA A 250 -4.85 -3.92 -3.97
CA ALA A 250 -5.38 -5.11 -4.63
C ALA A 250 -4.67 -6.43 -4.28
N TYR A 251 -3.37 -6.40 -3.97
CA TYR A 251 -2.54 -7.60 -3.77
C TYR A 251 -2.87 -8.40 -2.48
N THR A 252 -3.59 -7.81 -1.53
CA THR A 252 -3.84 -8.42 -0.22
C THR A 252 -4.86 -9.57 -0.20
N THR A 253 -5.58 -9.86 -1.29
CA THR A 253 -6.62 -10.92 -1.29
C THR A 253 -6.11 -12.35 -1.51
N GLY A 254 -4.82 -12.59 -1.77
CA GLY A 254 -4.18 -13.92 -1.75
C GLY A 254 -4.69 -14.98 -2.75
N GLN A 255 -5.81 -14.74 -3.44
CA GLN A 255 -6.50 -15.71 -4.29
C GLN A 255 -6.67 -15.25 -5.74
N GLY A 256 -6.00 -14.16 -6.17
CA GLY A 256 -6.16 -13.60 -7.52
C GLY A 256 -7.56 -13.03 -7.82
N LYS A 257 -8.53 -13.19 -6.93
CA LYS A 257 -9.87 -12.60 -7.02
C LYS A 257 -9.85 -11.17 -6.51
N LYS A 258 -10.11 -10.22 -7.41
CA LYS A 258 -10.33 -8.81 -7.11
C LYS A 258 -11.73 -8.66 -6.51
N ASP A 259 -11.90 -9.07 -5.26
CA ASP A 259 -13.17 -8.95 -4.53
C ASP A 259 -12.97 -8.09 -3.28
N TRP A 260 -13.59 -6.92 -3.28
CA TRP A 260 -13.57 -5.99 -2.14
C TRP A 260 -14.91 -5.99 -1.44
N SER A 261 -14.89 -5.77 -0.13
CA SER A 261 -16.09 -5.51 0.64
C SER A 261 -15.81 -4.49 1.74
N LEU A 262 -16.85 -3.78 2.22
CA LEU A 262 -16.70 -2.89 3.37
C LEU A 262 -16.08 -3.60 4.56
N PHE A 263 -16.49 -4.86 4.81
CA PHE A 263 -15.90 -5.65 5.88
C PHE A 263 -14.40 -5.96 5.64
N ARG A 264 -13.99 -6.29 4.41
CA ARG A 264 -12.57 -6.54 4.10
C ARG A 264 -11.72 -5.27 4.23
N MET A 265 -12.25 -4.12 3.80
CA MET A 265 -11.56 -2.83 3.85
C MET A 265 -11.48 -2.27 5.28
N PHE A 266 -12.58 -2.35 6.05
CA PHE A 266 -12.72 -1.61 7.31
C PHE A 266 -12.92 -2.50 8.55
N SER A 267 -12.95 -3.83 8.42
CA SER A 267 -13.30 -4.78 9.48
C SER A 267 -14.66 -4.48 10.15
N ARG A 268 -15.56 -3.79 9.42
CA ARG A 268 -16.88 -3.35 9.87
C ARG A 268 -17.85 -3.26 8.68
N THR A 269 -19.13 -3.33 8.98
CA THR A 269 -20.24 -3.08 8.06
C THR A 269 -21.07 -1.93 8.61
N ILE A 270 -21.88 -1.28 7.77
CA ILE A 270 -22.74 -0.16 8.19
C ILE A 270 -24.05 -0.75 8.70
N THR A 271 -24.44 -0.46 9.94
CA THR A 271 -25.68 -0.99 10.54
C THR A 271 -26.83 0.01 10.50
N GLU A 272 -26.52 1.29 10.67
CA GLU A 272 -27.48 2.38 10.75
C GLU A 272 -26.84 3.68 10.25
N ALA A 273 -27.66 4.61 9.77
CA ALA A 273 -27.23 5.98 9.46
C ALA A 273 -27.03 6.80 10.75
N CYS A 274 -26.27 7.89 10.66
CA CYS A 274 -26.18 8.84 11.75
C CYS A 274 -27.54 9.56 11.94
N PRO A 275 -28.21 9.46 13.11
CA PRO A 275 -29.53 10.06 13.32
C PRO A 275 -29.53 11.60 13.28
N LEU A 276 -28.35 12.22 13.38
CA LEU A 276 -28.15 13.67 13.29
C LEU A 276 -27.78 14.14 11.88
N ALA A 277 -27.62 13.22 10.92
CA ALA A 277 -27.27 13.56 9.54
C ALA A 277 -28.53 13.86 8.72
N SER A 278 -28.52 15.02 8.06
CA SER A 278 -29.54 15.40 7.07
C SER A 278 -29.43 14.59 5.78
N GLN A 279 -28.23 14.12 5.43
CA GLN A 279 -27.95 13.29 4.27
C GLN A 279 -26.83 12.29 4.61
N SER A 280 -27.01 11.03 4.21
CA SER A 280 -26.03 9.97 4.45
C SER A 280 -25.98 9.03 3.25
N HIS A 281 -24.95 9.16 2.41
CA HIS A 281 -24.87 8.44 1.14
C HIS A 281 -23.54 7.68 0.98
N VAL A 282 -23.62 6.51 0.35
CA VAL A 282 -22.45 5.81 -0.20
C VAL A 282 -22.54 5.83 -1.72
N TYR A 283 -21.49 6.33 -2.36
CA TYR A 283 -21.30 6.37 -3.80
C TYR A 283 -20.26 5.34 -4.20
N VAL A 284 -20.56 4.54 -5.21
CA VAL A 284 -19.59 3.63 -5.85
C VAL A 284 -19.43 4.04 -7.30
N ASP A 285 -18.21 4.37 -7.71
CA ASP A 285 -17.91 4.68 -9.11
C ASP A 285 -18.02 3.38 -9.95
N ILE A 286 -19.03 3.34 -10.82
CA ILE A 286 -19.33 2.23 -11.74
C ILE A 286 -19.11 2.63 -13.20
N SER A 287 -18.33 3.69 -13.44
CA SER A 287 -18.00 4.17 -14.77
C SER A 287 -17.32 3.08 -15.60
N LYS A 288 -17.88 2.76 -16.76
CA LYS A 288 -17.29 1.79 -17.69
C LYS A 288 -16.16 2.48 -18.47
N ASN A 289 -14.92 2.04 -18.26
CA ASN A 289 -13.83 2.38 -19.18
C ASN A 289 -14.02 1.54 -20.46
N SER A 290 -14.06 2.19 -21.62
CA SER A 290 -14.24 1.53 -22.93
C SER A 290 -13.08 0.62 -23.35
N GLN A 291 -12.00 0.56 -22.56
CA GLN A 291 -10.78 -0.19 -22.87
C GLN A 291 -10.58 -1.46 -22.02
N ASP A 292 -11.41 -1.69 -20.98
CA ASP A 292 -11.24 -2.84 -20.08
C ASP A 292 -12.36 -3.86 -20.27
N ASN A 293 -12.01 -5.11 -20.62
CA ASN A 293 -12.91 -6.28 -20.65
C ASN A 293 -13.36 -6.75 -19.24
N VAL A 294 -13.30 -5.86 -18.25
CA VAL A 294 -13.58 -6.15 -16.84
C VAL A 294 -14.83 -5.39 -16.43
N THR A 295 -15.88 -6.14 -16.10
CA THR A 295 -17.13 -5.54 -15.60
C THR A 295 -17.11 -5.50 -14.09
N LEU A 296 -17.34 -4.32 -13.52
CA LEU A 296 -17.54 -4.15 -12.09
C LEU A 296 -19.02 -4.44 -11.75
N GLU A 297 -19.23 -5.45 -10.92
CA GLU A 297 -20.53 -5.74 -10.31
C GLU A 297 -20.51 -5.32 -8.84
N VAL A 298 -21.56 -4.61 -8.43
CA VAL A 298 -21.75 -4.16 -7.05
C VAL A 298 -22.90 -4.94 -6.43
N SER A 299 -22.69 -5.46 -5.22
CA SER A 299 -23.70 -6.20 -4.45
C SER A 299 -23.87 -5.58 -3.05
N PRO A 300 -25.12 -5.33 -2.59
CA PRO A 300 -26.40 -5.44 -3.30
C PRO A 300 -26.50 -4.50 -4.51
N PRO A 301 -27.37 -4.79 -5.50
CA PRO A 301 -27.55 -3.94 -6.67
C PRO A 301 -28.05 -2.54 -6.25
N PRO A 302 -27.57 -1.46 -6.90
CA PRO A 302 -27.99 -0.11 -6.58
C PRO A 302 -29.44 0.14 -6.97
N LYS A 303 -30.17 0.92 -6.16
CA LYS A 303 -31.54 1.34 -6.47
C LYS A 303 -31.60 2.57 -7.36
N SER A 304 -30.58 3.42 -7.25
CA SER A 304 -30.45 4.63 -8.04
C SER A 304 -29.00 4.80 -8.51
N THR A 305 -28.85 5.48 -9.64
CA THR A 305 -27.55 5.89 -10.16
C THR A 305 -27.53 7.41 -10.32
N TYR A 306 -26.37 8.00 -10.11
CA TYR A 306 -26.13 9.44 -10.22
C TYR A 306 -25.01 9.70 -11.22
N GLN A 307 -25.20 10.66 -12.12
CA GLN A 307 -24.20 11.02 -13.11
C GLN A 307 -23.67 12.42 -12.81
N ALA A 308 -22.35 12.55 -12.79
CA ALA A 308 -21.68 13.83 -12.56
C ALA A 308 -20.44 13.97 -13.45
N VAL A 309 -20.08 15.21 -13.75
CA VAL A 309 -18.79 15.51 -14.38
C VAL A 309 -17.80 15.81 -13.27
N VAL A 310 -16.81 14.93 -13.11
CA VAL A 310 -15.76 15.02 -12.10
C VAL A 310 -14.44 15.17 -12.82
N LEU A 311 -13.73 16.27 -12.56
CA LEU A 311 -12.44 16.58 -13.18
C LEU A 311 -12.50 16.54 -14.73
N GLY A 312 -13.61 17.02 -15.30
CA GLY A 312 -13.83 17.06 -16.75
C GLY A 312 -14.28 15.73 -17.38
N VAL A 313 -14.39 14.65 -16.60
CA VAL A 313 -14.83 13.33 -17.09
C VAL A 313 -16.22 13.01 -16.56
N ARG A 314 -17.12 12.53 -17.43
CA ARG A 314 -18.46 12.08 -17.02
C ARG A 314 -18.34 10.73 -16.32
N ARG A 315 -18.75 10.69 -15.05
CA ARG A 315 -18.75 9.50 -14.20
C ARG A 315 -20.16 9.09 -13.80
N THR A 316 -20.37 7.80 -13.64
CA THR A 316 -21.62 7.19 -13.19
C THR A 316 -21.40 6.54 -11.83
N TYR A 317 -22.18 6.94 -10.83
CA TYR A 317 -22.11 6.45 -9.47
C TYR A 317 -23.35 5.63 -9.12
N ALA A 318 -23.16 4.46 -8.54
CA ALA A 318 -24.19 3.73 -7.81
C ALA A 318 -24.41 4.40 -6.45
N VAL A 319 -25.67 4.70 -6.10
CA VAL A 319 -26.01 5.45 -4.88
C VAL A 319 -26.74 4.54 -3.89
N TYR A 320 -26.25 4.54 -2.65
CA TYR A 320 -26.89 3.88 -1.51
C TYR A 320 -27.20 4.93 -0.45
N ASP A 321 -28.48 5.24 -0.29
CA ASP A 321 -28.98 6.14 0.75
C ASP A 321 -29.16 5.37 2.06
N LEU A 322 -28.39 5.73 3.08
CA LEU A 322 -28.39 5.08 4.38
C LEU A 322 -29.57 5.53 5.25
N LEU A 323 -30.22 6.66 4.96
CA LEU A 323 -31.42 7.08 5.67
C LEU A 323 -32.65 6.27 5.24
N ASN A 324 -32.59 5.65 4.06
CA ASN A 324 -33.65 4.79 3.58
C ASN A 324 -33.55 3.38 4.23
N PRO A 325 -34.54 2.95 5.05
CA PRO A 325 -34.49 1.66 5.74
C PRO A 325 -34.44 0.46 4.77
N ALA A 326 -34.94 0.64 3.55
CA ALA A 326 -34.90 -0.40 2.53
C ALA A 326 -33.48 -0.70 2.05
N THR A 327 -32.47 0.11 2.37
CA THR A 327 -31.05 -0.17 2.09
C THR A 327 -30.49 -1.30 2.97
N PHE A 328 -31.12 -1.56 4.12
CA PHE A 328 -30.76 -2.64 5.05
C PHE A 328 -31.73 -3.83 5.00
N SER A 329 -32.70 -3.86 4.08
CA SER A 329 -33.82 -4.83 4.12
C SER A 329 -33.42 -6.29 3.91
N GLY A 330 -32.26 -6.56 3.30
CA GLY A 330 -31.74 -7.93 3.09
C GLY A 330 -30.88 -8.47 4.24
N SER A 331 -30.22 -7.59 4.99
CA SER A 331 -29.33 -7.92 6.10
C SER A 331 -29.28 -6.72 7.04
N ARG A 332 -29.36 -6.96 8.37
CA ARG A 332 -29.28 -5.91 9.42
C ARG A 332 -28.00 -5.02 9.38
N SER A 333 -27.13 -5.25 8.40
CA SER A 333 -26.02 -4.38 8.06
C SER A 333 -25.80 -4.37 6.54
N LEU A 334 -25.39 -3.22 6.00
CA LEU A 334 -24.94 -3.04 4.64
C LEU A 334 -23.43 -3.39 4.55
N ASN A 335 -23.13 -4.45 3.80
CA ASN A 335 -21.76 -4.83 3.42
C ASN A 335 -21.64 -4.76 1.90
N LEU A 336 -21.35 -3.56 1.37
CA LEU A 336 -21.16 -3.39 -0.07
C LEU A 336 -19.97 -4.23 -0.53
N GLN A 337 -20.19 -4.99 -1.60
CA GLN A 337 -19.17 -5.80 -2.25
C GLN A 337 -18.95 -5.30 -3.68
N LEU A 338 -17.69 -5.18 -4.05
CA LEU A 338 -17.21 -4.84 -5.38
C LEU A 338 -16.57 -6.11 -5.94
N ARG A 339 -17.13 -6.65 -7.01
CA ARG A 339 -16.62 -7.85 -7.69
C ARG A 339 -16.29 -7.51 -9.12
N TRP A 340 -15.07 -7.77 -9.52
CA TRP A 340 -14.66 -7.59 -10.90
C TRP A 340 -14.82 -8.93 -11.61
N LYS A 341 -15.80 -8.99 -12.51
CA LYS A 341 -15.91 -10.11 -13.45
C LYS A 341 -14.95 -9.84 -14.60
N GLN A 342 -13.82 -10.51 -14.56
CA GLN A 342 -12.92 -10.59 -15.69
C GLN A 342 -13.54 -11.56 -16.69
N GLN A 343 -13.74 -11.13 -17.94
CA GLN A 343 -13.89 -12.08 -19.03
C GLN A 343 -12.60 -12.90 -19.06
N GLN A 344 -12.73 -14.20 -18.85
CA GLN A 344 -11.67 -15.09 -18.38
C GLN A 344 -10.55 -15.27 -19.41
N ASP A 345 -9.62 -14.31 -19.52
CA ASP A 345 -8.27 -14.58 -20.00
C ASP A 345 -7.47 -15.04 -18.80
N SER A 346 -7.55 -16.34 -18.52
CA SER A 346 -6.63 -16.99 -17.60
C SER A 346 -5.21 -16.78 -18.13
N GLY A 347 -4.42 -15.95 -17.45
CA GLY A 347 -2.98 -15.87 -17.72
C GLY A 347 -2.40 -17.28 -17.70
N TYR A 348 -1.89 -17.72 -18.84
CA TYR A 348 -1.31 -19.05 -18.97
C TYR A 348 -0.02 -19.08 -18.14
N ILE A 349 0.01 -19.90 -17.09
CA ILE A 349 1.22 -20.17 -16.31
C ILE A 349 1.43 -21.67 -16.33
N HIS A 350 2.50 -22.12 -16.97
CA HIS A 350 2.94 -23.50 -16.98
C HIS A 350 4.26 -23.61 -16.25
N TYR A 351 4.27 -24.33 -15.12
CA TYR A 351 5.47 -24.57 -14.33
C TYR A 351 5.78 -26.06 -14.30
N GLN A 352 6.96 -26.42 -14.77
CA GLN A 352 7.51 -27.76 -14.68
C GLN A 352 8.69 -27.75 -13.69
N PRO A 353 8.59 -28.41 -12.53
CA PRO A 353 9.67 -28.42 -11.55
C PRO A 353 10.84 -29.26 -12.04
N ALA A 354 12.06 -28.83 -11.71
CA ALA A 354 13.29 -29.57 -11.98
C ALA A 354 13.28 -30.95 -11.31
N GLN A 355 14.01 -31.88 -11.91
CA GLN A 355 14.41 -33.13 -11.28
C GLN A 355 15.93 -33.15 -11.25
N ASP A 356 16.49 -33.44 -10.07
CA ASP A 356 17.92 -33.41 -9.84
C ASP A 356 18.68 -34.25 -10.89
N ARG A 357 19.62 -33.62 -11.62
CA ARG A 357 20.42 -34.19 -12.72
C ARG A 357 19.66 -34.74 -13.94
N LEU A 358 18.35 -34.50 -14.05
CA LEU A 358 17.53 -35.01 -15.16
C LEU A 358 16.91 -33.89 -16.00
N ARG A 359 16.31 -32.87 -15.37
CA ARG A 359 15.64 -31.77 -16.08
C ARG A 359 15.71 -30.46 -15.30
N PRO A 360 15.87 -29.31 -15.97
CA PRO A 360 15.82 -27.99 -15.33
C PRO A 360 14.37 -27.58 -14.99
N HIS A 361 14.24 -26.45 -14.28
CA HIS A 361 12.94 -25.79 -14.07
C HIS A 361 12.49 -25.12 -15.37
N LEU A 362 11.22 -25.28 -15.74
CA LEU A 362 10.57 -24.52 -16.82
C LEU A 362 9.45 -23.69 -16.22
N LEU A 363 9.47 -22.38 -16.46
CA LEU A 363 8.39 -21.46 -16.12
C LEU A 363 7.99 -20.71 -17.39
N GLU A 364 6.81 -21.05 -17.92
CA GLU A 364 6.19 -20.33 -19.03
C GLU A 364 5.07 -19.46 -18.50
N MET A 365 5.07 -18.18 -18.87
CA MET A 365 4.07 -17.21 -18.44
C MET A 365 3.63 -16.38 -19.64
N LEU A 366 2.32 -16.29 -19.86
CA LEU A 366 1.73 -15.35 -20.80
C LEU A 366 1.37 -14.06 -20.05
N ILE A 367 2.09 -12.99 -20.37
CA ILE A 367 2.00 -11.71 -19.66
C ILE A 367 1.63 -10.61 -20.66
N GLN A 368 0.64 -9.79 -20.32
CA GLN A 368 0.32 -8.57 -21.07
C GLN A 368 1.10 -7.39 -20.48
N LEU A 369 2.00 -6.81 -21.27
CA LEU A 369 2.83 -5.67 -20.87
C LEU A 369 2.25 -4.36 -21.42
N PRO A 370 1.86 -3.39 -20.57
CA PRO A 370 1.43 -2.07 -21.02
C PRO A 370 2.55 -1.28 -21.71
N ALA A 371 2.19 -0.40 -22.66
CA ALA A 371 3.17 0.48 -23.30
C ALA A 371 3.87 1.40 -22.28
N ASN A 372 5.17 1.66 -22.45
CA ASN A 372 5.99 2.50 -21.56
C ASN A 372 5.95 2.08 -20.08
N SER A 373 5.81 0.77 -19.82
CA SER A 373 5.86 0.19 -18.48
C SER A 373 7.11 -0.66 -18.27
N VAL A 374 7.51 -0.82 -17.01
CA VAL A 374 8.60 -1.70 -16.59
C VAL A 374 8.02 -2.75 -15.66
N THR A 375 8.12 -4.02 -16.05
CA THR A 375 7.65 -5.15 -15.25
C THR A 375 8.84 -5.87 -14.63
N LYS A 376 8.82 -6.05 -13.32
CA LYS A 376 9.86 -6.77 -12.57
C LYS A 376 9.30 -8.09 -12.05
N VAL A 377 9.95 -9.19 -12.41
CA VAL A 377 9.65 -10.53 -11.88
C VAL A 377 10.73 -10.93 -10.88
N SER A 378 10.34 -11.37 -9.69
CA SER A 378 11.25 -11.85 -8.65
C SER A 378 10.87 -13.28 -8.24
N ILE A 379 11.83 -14.19 -8.26
CA ILE A 379 11.64 -15.60 -7.94
C ILE A 379 12.54 -15.96 -6.76
N GLN A 380 11.96 -16.57 -5.74
CA GLN A 380 12.71 -17.16 -4.63
C GLN A 380 13.08 -18.61 -5.00
N PHE A 381 14.30 -19.02 -4.70
CA PHE A 381 14.79 -20.36 -4.96
C PHE A 381 15.60 -20.89 -3.77
N GLU A 382 15.57 -22.19 -3.58
CA GLU A 382 16.39 -22.88 -2.59
C GLU A 382 17.74 -23.28 -3.22
N ARG A 383 18.82 -23.26 -2.41
CA ARG A 383 20.15 -23.63 -2.88
C ARG A 383 20.31 -25.16 -2.80
N ALA A 384 20.68 -25.78 -3.91
CA ALA A 384 21.10 -27.18 -3.95
C ALA A 384 22.63 -27.30 -3.78
N LEU A 385 23.08 -28.36 -3.13
CA LEU A 385 24.51 -28.69 -2.99
C LEU A 385 24.99 -29.44 -4.23
N LEU A 386 26.05 -28.93 -4.86
CA LEU A 386 26.71 -29.59 -5.99
C LEU A 386 27.70 -30.66 -5.50
N LYS A 387 27.80 -31.76 -6.25
CA LYS A 387 28.88 -32.75 -6.04
C LYS A 387 30.20 -32.20 -6.58
N TRP A 388 31.32 -32.66 -6.02
CA TRP A 388 32.66 -32.23 -6.48
C TRP A 388 32.91 -32.51 -7.97
N THR A 389 32.32 -33.57 -8.52
CA THR A 389 32.39 -33.93 -9.95
C THR A 389 31.56 -33.03 -10.86
N GLU A 390 30.68 -32.21 -10.31
CA GLU A 390 29.77 -31.32 -11.06
C GLU A 390 30.34 -29.91 -11.22
N TYR A 391 31.45 -29.60 -10.53
CA TYR A 391 32.16 -28.34 -10.74
C TYR A 391 32.90 -28.35 -12.07
N THR A 392 32.87 -27.21 -12.76
CA THR A 392 33.74 -26.95 -13.91
C THR A 392 35.21 -26.99 -13.48
N PRO A 393 36.15 -27.26 -14.42
CA PRO A 393 37.59 -27.28 -14.13
C PRO A 393 38.11 -25.99 -13.48
N ASP A 394 37.44 -24.86 -13.72
CA ASP A 394 37.63 -23.61 -13.00
C ASP A 394 36.36 -23.27 -12.18
N PRO A 395 36.32 -23.64 -10.89
CA PRO A 395 35.19 -23.34 -10.00
C PRO A 395 35.00 -21.85 -9.73
N ASN A 396 36.03 -21.01 -9.92
CA ASN A 396 35.96 -19.57 -9.67
C ASN A 396 35.24 -18.81 -10.78
N HIS A 397 35.15 -19.40 -11.97
CA HIS A 397 34.45 -18.81 -13.12
C HIS A 397 32.92 -18.74 -12.91
N GLY A 398 32.36 -19.62 -12.07
CA GLY A 398 30.92 -19.69 -11.83
C GLY A 398 30.16 -20.50 -12.88
N PHE A 399 28.83 -20.50 -12.77
CA PHE A 399 27.93 -21.30 -13.60
C PHE A 399 27.08 -20.41 -14.53
N TYR A 400 26.98 -20.81 -15.79
CA TYR A 400 26.10 -20.16 -16.75
C TYR A 400 24.67 -20.64 -16.61
N VAL A 401 23.74 -19.69 -16.55
CA VAL A 401 22.30 -19.90 -16.66
C VAL A 401 21.87 -19.58 -18.09
N SER A 402 21.10 -20.49 -18.68
CA SER A 402 20.58 -20.34 -20.04
C SER A 402 19.77 -19.05 -20.22
N PRO A 403 19.81 -18.45 -21.42
CA PRO A 403 19.02 -17.27 -21.72
C PRO A 403 17.52 -17.59 -21.66
N SER A 404 16.73 -16.58 -21.28
CA SER A 404 15.27 -16.67 -21.29
C SER A 404 14.72 -16.35 -22.69
N VAL A 405 13.60 -16.96 -23.03
CA VAL A 405 12.91 -16.74 -24.31
C VAL A 405 11.70 -15.84 -24.08
N LEU A 406 11.65 -14.73 -24.81
CA LEU A 406 10.49 -13.84 -24.84
C LEU A 406 9.82 -13.98 -26.21
N SER A 407 8.54 -14.33 -26.25
CA SER A 407 7.79 -14.39 -27.50
C SER A 407 6.66 -13.36 -27.48
N ALA A 408 6.49 -12.60 -28.55
CA ALA A 408 5.49 -11.54 -28.67
C ALA A 408 4.83 -11.55 -30.05
N LEU A 409 3.52 -11.32 -30.09
CA LEU A 409 2.80 -10.97 -31.31
C LEU A 409 2.90 -9.47 -31.52
N VAL A 410 3.57 -9.04 -32.59
CA VAL A 410 3.76 -7.63 -32.92
C VAL A 410 2.86 -7.27 -34.11
N PRO A 411 2.02 -6.21 -33.99
CA PRO A 411 1.16 -5.79 -35.09
C PRO A 411 2.01 -5.31 -36.28
N ASN A 412 1.64 -5.75 -37.48
CA ASN A 412 2.35 -5.36 -38.70
C ASN A 412 1.82 -4.00 -39.20
N LEU A 413 2.68 -2.97 -39.26
CA LEU A 413 2.29 -1.62 -39.71
C LEU A 413 2.32 -1.47 -41.25
N VAL A 414 2.89 -2.43 -41.97
CA VAL A 414 3.01 -2.40 -43.43
C VAL A 414 2.29 -3.61 -44.02
N GLY A 415 1.10 -3.40 -44.57
CA GLY A 415 0.38 -4.41 -45.33
C GLY A 415 1.12 -4.74 -46.62
N THR A 416 2.05 -5.68 -46.58
CA THR A 416 2.70 -6.21 -47.78
C THR A 416 1.77 -7.23 -48.43
N LYS A 417 1.38 -6.97 -49.69
CA LYS A 417 0.60 -7.93 -50.49
C LYS A 417 1.38 -9.24 -50.65
N PRO A 418 0.73 -10.41 -50.63
CA PRO A 418 1.38 -11.66 -50.98
C PRO A 418 1.92 -11.52 -52.41
N THR A 419 3.23 -11.45 -52.55
CA THR A 419 3.90 -11.43 -53.85
C THR A 419 4.22 -12.86 -54.25
N ASN A 420 4.10 -13.16 -55.54
CA ASN A 420 4.34 -14.48 -56.10
C ASN A 420 5.74 -14.99 -55.68
N TRP A 421 5.79 -16.23 -55.20
CA TRP A 421 6.98 -16.91 -54.68
C TRP A 421 8.16 -16.99 -55.67
N GLU A 422 7.91 -16.75 -56.96
CA GLU A 422 8.91 -16.79 -58.04
C GLU A 422 9.68 -15.46 -58.22
N GLU A 423 9.18 -14.33 -57.73
CA GLU A 423 9.78 -12.99 -57.99
C GLU A 423 10.37 -12.32 -56.75
N SER A 424 10.20 -12.90 -55.56
CA SER A 424 10.65 -12.30 -54.31
C SER A 424 12.08 -12.75 -53.95
N PRO A 425 13.00 -11.84 -53.56
CA PRO A 425 14.35 -12.21 -53.17
C PRO A 425 14.34 -13.05 -51.89
N LEU A 426 15.21 -14.06 -51.76
CA LEU A 426 15.22 -15.03 -50.64
C LEU A 426 15.26 -14.43 -49.22
N PHE A 427 15.66 -13.16 -49.07
CA PHE A 427 15.59 -12.47 -47.78
C PHE A 427 14.14 -12.14 -47.36
N SER A 428 13.20 -12.00 -48.29
CA SER A 428 11.80 -11.71 -47.99
C SER A 428 11.05 -12.89 -47.35
N THR A 429 11.60 -14.11 -47.47
CA THR A 429 11.06 -15.33 -46.86
C THR A 429 11.70 -15.68 -45.52
N MET A 430 12.72 -14.94 -45.05
CA MET A 430 13.34 -15.17 -43.73
C MET A 430 12.41 -14.82 -42.57
N PHE A 431 11.32 -14.09 -42.83
CA PHE A 431 10.29 -13.78 -41.86
C PHE A 431 9.03 -14.59 -42.21
N PRO A 432 8.50 -15.41 -41.28
CA PRO A 432 7.25 -16.13 -41.51
C PRO A 432 6.10 -15.11 -41.55
N ILE A 433 5.67 -14.73 -42.75
CA ILE A 433 4.53 -13.84 -42.97
C ILE A 433 3.26 -14.72 -42.97
N SER A 434 2.59 -14.81 -41.82
CA SER A 434 1.20 -15.30 -41.76
C SER A 434 0.25 -14.11 -41.78
N ASP A 435 -0.80 -14.19 -42.60
CA ASP A 435 -1.84 -13.20 -42.88
C ASP A 435 -1.90 -11.86 -42.09
N SER A 436 -1.74 -10.79 -42.86
CA SER A 436 -2.27 -9.41 -42.80
C SER A 436 -2.43 -8.60 -41.49
N SER A 437 -2.04 -9.06 -40.29
CA SER A 437 -2.20 -8.19 -39.09
C SER A 437 -1.14 -8.30 -38.00
N SER A 438 -0.48 -9.44 -37.83
CA SER A 438 0.54 -9.61 -36.77
C SER A 438 1.60 -10.63 -37.15
N HIS A 439 2.83 -10.42 -36.70
CA HIS A 439 3.92 -11.38 -36.84
C HIS A 439 4.42 -11.81 -35.47
N PHE A 440 4.78 -13.09 -35.36
CA PHE A 440 5.28 -13.67 -34.13
C PHE A 440 6.80 -13.48 -34.04
N VAL A 441 7.26 -12.72 -33.05
CA VAL A 441 8.67 -12.46 -32.80
C VAL A 441 9.13 -13.23 -31.57
N ARG A 442 10.29 -13.87 -31.66
CA ARG A 442 10.97 -14.51 -30.54
C ARG A 442 12.31 -13.81 -30.27
N LEU A 443 12.47 -13.32 -29.06
CA LEU A 443 13.66 -12.66 -28.56
C LEU A 443 14.32 -13.55 -27.49
N TYR A 444 15.64 -13.44 -27.38
CA TYR A 444 16.44 -14.17 -26.39
C TYR A 444 17.15 -13.16 -25.50
N THR A 445 17.17 -13.40 -24.19
CA THR A 445 17.97 -12.58 -23.26
C THR A 445 19.44 -12.97 -23.31
N GLU A 446 20.28 -12.22 -22.62
CA GLU A 446 21.67 -12.63 -22.38
C GLU A 446 21.73 -13.79 -21.37
N PRO A 447 22.73 -14.69 -21.47
CA PRO A 447 22.99 -15.69 -20.45
C PRO A 447 23.51 -15.03 -19.17
N LEU A 448 23.11 -15.55 -18.02
CA LEU A 448 23.50 -15.01 -16.71
C LEU A 448 24.62 -15.86 -16.10
N LEU A 449 25.69 -15.23 -15.61
CA LEU A 449 26.74 -15.90 -14.85
C LEU A 449 26.44 -15.82 -13.34
N VAL A 450 26.36 -16.96 -12.68
CA VAL A 450 26.07 -17.06 -11.24
C VAL A 450 27.28 -17.62 -10.51
N ASN A 451 27.80 -16.85 -9.56
CA ASN A 451 28.85 -17.32 -8.66
C ASN A 451 28.26 -18.22 -7.57
N LEU A 452 28.74 -19.46 -7.53
CA LEU A 452 28.44 -20.43 -6.47
C LEU A 452 29.65 -20.55 -5.53
N PRO A 453 29.43 -20.94 -4.26
CA PRO A 453 30.55 -21.16 -3.34
C PRO A 453 31.45 -22.28 -3.89
N THR A 454 32.76 -22.01 -3.95
CA THR A 454 33.74 -23.00 -4.38
C THR A 454 33.83 -24.15 -3.38
N PRO A 455 33.99 -25.41 -3.83
CA PRO A 455 34.05 -26.55 -2.94
C PRO A 455 35.40 -26.55 -2.19
N ASP A 456 35.39 -26.99 -0.94
CA ASP A 456 36.60 -27.15 -0.15
C ASP A 456 37.36 -28.41 -0.58
N PHE A 457 38.41 -28.25 -1.37
CA PHE A 457 39.27 -29.37 -1.80
C PHE A 457 40.27 -29.81 -0.74
N SER A 458 40.42 -29.09 0.38
CA SER A 458 41.44 -29.41 1.40
C SER A 458 41.20 -30.77 2.06
N MET A 459 39.93 -31.16 2.26
CA MET A 459 39.58 -32.42 2.89
C MET A 459 40.02 -33.65 2.05
N PRO A 460 39.68 -33.77 0.75
CA PRO A 460 40.21 -34.83 -0.10
C PRO A 460 41.75 -34.88 -0.16
N TYR A 461 42.42 -33.73 -0.28
CA TYR A 461 43.88 -33.68 -0.33
C TYR A 461 44.53 -34.22 0.94
N ASN A 462 43.99 -33.86 2.11
CA ASN A 462 44.49 -34.38 3.38
C ASN A 462 44.36 -35.91 3.47
N VAL A 463 43.26 -36.47 2.97
CA VAL A 463 43.04 -37.93 2.94
C VAL A 463 43.99 -38.62 1.94
N ILE A 464 44.19 -38.04 0.76
CA ILE A 464 45.12 -38.58 -0.25
C ILE A 464 46.56 -38.55 0.28
N CYS A 465 46.99 -37.44 0.90
CA CYS A 465 48.31 -37.34 1.51
C CYS A 465 48.50 -38.39 2.62
N LEU A 466 47.52 -38.58 3.50
CA LEU A 466 47.59 -39.56 4.58
C LEU A 466 47.61 -41.01 4.06
N THR A 467 46.78 -41.34 3.08
CA THR A 467 46.76 -42.69 2.50
C THR A 467 48.05 -42.98 1.74
N CYS A 468 48.56 -42.02 0.97
CA CYS A 468 49.84 -42.15 0.27
C CYS A 468 51.02 -42.33 1.24
N THR A 469 51.07 -41.57 2.34
CA THR A 469 52.15 -41.72 3.34
C THR A 469 52.08 -43.08 4.03
N VAL A 470 50.90 -43.57 4.40
CA VAL A 470 50.73 -44.91 4.98
C VAL A 470 51.20 -45.98 4.00
N VAL A 471 50.79 -45.91 2.73
CA VAL A 471 51.21 -46.87 1.70
C VAL A 471 52.73 -46.79 1.47
N ALA A 472 53.32 -45.59 1.43
CA ALA A 472 54.75 -45.41 1.24
C ALA A 472 55.57 -45.97 2.41
N VAL A 473 55.12 -45.77 3.66
CA VAL A 473 55.78 -46.31 4.85
C VAL A 473 55.67 -47.84 4.88
N CYS A 474 54.48 -48.38 4.62
CA CYS A 474 54.28 -49.83 4.55
C CYS A 474 55.15 -50.48 3.47
N TYR A 475 55.13 -49.92 2.25
CA TYR A 475 55.94 -50.41 1.14
C TYR A 475 57.43 -50.28 1.43
N GLY A 476 57.87 -49.12 1.94
CA GLY A 476 59.28 -48.89 2.27
C GLY A 476 59.79 -49.82 3.37
N SER A 477 58.98 -50.08 4.40
CA SER A 477 59.28 -51.05 5.45
C SER A 477 59.37 -52.47 4.89
N PHE A 478 58.38 -52.88 4.08
CA PHE A 478 58.34 -54.21 3.48
C PHE A 478 59.50 -54.45 2.49
N TYR A 479 59.78 -53.46 1.65
CA TYR A 479 60.91 -53.50 0.72
C TYR A 479 62.24 -53.59 1.46
N ASN A 480 62.45 -52.80 2.51
CA ASN A 480 63.66 -52.89 3.34
C ASN A 480 63.80 -54.26 4.01
N LEU A 481 62.72 -54.86 4.51
CA LEU A 481 62.74 -56.21 5.11
C LEU A 481 63.11 -57.29 4.08
N LEU A 482 62.61 -57.19 2.85
CA LEU A 482 62.89 -58.17 1.80
C LEU A 482 64.27 -58.02 1.15
N THR A 483 64.80 -56.79 1.09
CA THR A 483 66.04 -56.51 0.35
C THR A 483 67.27 -56.32 1.24
N ARG A 484 67.11 -56.04 2.56
CA ARG A 484 68.27 -56.06 3.47
C ARG A 484 68.76 -57.47 3.70
N THR A 485 69.91 -57.78 3.13
CA THR A 485 70.72 -58.93 3.50
C THR A 485 71.42 -58.64 4.84
N PHE A 486 70.93 -59.27 5.91
CA PHE A 486 71.63 -59.25 7.20
C PHE A 486 72.89 -60.12 7.08
N HIS A 487 74.06 -59.48 7.01
CA HIS A 487 75.32 -60.21 7.16
C HIS A 487 75.55 -60.51 8.64
N LEU A 488 75.44 -61.78 9.01
CA LEU A 488 75.96 -62.30 10.26
C LEU A 488 77.49 -62.13 10.25
N GLU A 489 78.00 -61.25 11.11
CA GLU A 489 79.44 -61.13 11.34
C GLU A 489 79.90 -62.38 12.09
N GLU A 490 80.54 -63.32 11.39
CA GLU A 490 81.07 -64.54 12.01
C GLU A 490 82.15 -64.19 13.04
N PRO A 491 82.12 -64.77 14.26
CA PRO A 491 83.13 -64.49 15.27
C PRO A 491 84.50 -64.97 14.78
N LYS A 492 85.47 -64.06 14.76
CA LYS A 492 86.89 -64.32 14.43
C LYS A 492 87.41 -65.53 15.20
N ARG A 493 87.45 -66.72 14.57
CA ARG A 493 88.12 -67.92 15.12
C ARG A 493 89.59 -67.58 15.35
N SER A 494 89.96 -67.39 16.62
CA SER A 494 91.30 -66.96 17.00
C SER A 494 92.36 -68.00 16.58
N ARG A 495 93.52 -67.51 16.13
CA ARG A 495 94.70 -68.29 15.71
C ARG A 495 95.11 -69.38 16.72
N LEU A 496 94.78 -69.20 18.00
CA LEU A 496 95.07 -70.13 19.09
C LEU A 496 94.34 -71.47 18.94
N VAL A 497 93.11 -71.48 18.42
CA VAL A 497 92.32 -72.72 18.27
C VAL A 497 92.87 -73.58 17.13
N ARG A 498 93.37 -72.98 16.04
CA ARG A 498 94.07 -73.71 14.96
C ARG A 498 95.43 -74.22 15.41
N TRP A 499 96.14 -73.45 16.24
CA TRP A 499 97.45 -73.85 16.78
C TRP A 499 97.34 -75.06 17.73
N LEU A 500 96.39 -75.04 18.67
CA LEU A 500 96.11 -76.17 19.56
C LEU A 500 95.64 -77.42 18.80
N ALA A 501 94.80 -77.25 17.78
CA ALA A 501 94.34 -78.36 16.94
C ALA A 501 95.49 -79.03 16.15
N ASN A 502 96.49 -78.26 15.72
CA ASN A 502 97.66 -78.79 15.01
C ASN A 502 98.69 -79.45 15.95
N ILE A 503 98.77 -79.05 17.22
CA ILE A 503 99.60 -79.74 18.23
C ILE A 503 99.01 -81.11 18.59
N ILE A 504 97.70 -81.18 18.81
CA ILE A 504 97.01 -82.45 19.14
C ILE A 504 97.09 -83.42 17.95
N ARG A 505 97.01 -82.93 16.71
CA ARG A 505 97.21 -83.76 15.50
C ARG A 505 98.65 -84.28 15.37
N ARG A 506 99.66 -83.47 15.71
CA ARG A 506 101.07 -83.88 15.73
C ARG A 506 101.35 -85.00 16.73
N ILE A 507 100.71 -84.96 17.89
CA ILE A 507 100.84 -86.02 18.92
C ILE A 507 100.14 -87.31 18.49
N ARG A 508 99.10 -87.23 17.65
CA ARG A 508 98.36 -88.39 17.11
C ARG A 508 98.91 -88.93 15.78
N GLY A 509 100.04 -88.42 15.29
CA GLY A 509 100.70 -88.94 14.08
C GLY A 509 99.96 -88.69 12.76
N VAL A 510 99.05 -87.70 12.71
CA VAL A 510 98.26 -87.35 11.51
C VAL A 510 98.69 -85.95 10.99
N PRO A 511 98.77 -85.72 9.67
CA PRO A 511 99.21 -84.43 9.12
C PRO A 511 98.32 -83.24 9.57
N PRO A 512 98.92 -82.04 9.73
CA PRO A 512 98.24 -80.85 10.25
C PRO A 512 97.27 -80.21 9.24
N LEU A 513 96.28 -79.48 9.76
CA LEU A 513 95.32 -78.65 9.00
C LEU A 513 95.98 -77.42 8.40
#